data_AF-A0A061NEM7-F1
#
_entry.id   AF-A0A061NEM7-F1
#
_cell.length_a   1.000
_cell.length_b   1.000
_cell.length_c   1.000
_cell.angle_alpha   90.00
_cell.angle_beta   90.00
_cell.angle_gamma   90.00
#
_symmetry.space_group_name_H-M   'P 1'
#
loop_
_entity.id
_entity.type
_entity.pdbx_description
1 polymer ?
#
loop_
_entity_poly.entity_id
_entity_poly.type
_entity_poly.pdbx_seq_one_letter_code
_entity_poly.pdbx_strand_id
1 'polypeptide(L)'
;MFSLASLVEYMRTDSPVPVFAYQFPSTFRENGVYVTSTGSSPSVAGLATVNIQFMVRDSEINKAETNSLDIKKLFHKKTNFYVGGLQVVLSESQNVAPIYIGTDGNDNHLFSNNFVFSVNEGNVKYDK
;
A
#
# COMPACT_ATOMS: atom_id res chain seq x y z
N MET A 1 -7.87 4.35 -13.81
CA MET A 1 -7.66 2.89 -13.62
C MET A 1 -6.73 2.73 -12.43
N PHE A 2 -6.99 1.77 -11.53
CA PHE A 2 -6.09 1.56 -10.39
C PHE A 2 -4.71 1.12 -10.89
N SER A 3 -3.65 1.74 -10.36
CA SER A 3 -2.29 1.28 -10.59
C SER A 3 -1.45 1.51 -9.33
N LEU A 4 -0.46 0.65 -9.11
CA LEU A 4 0.49 0.84 -8.01
C LEU A 4 1.30 2.12 -8.19
N ALA A 5 1.61 2.53 -9.43
CA ALA A 5 2.28 3.79 -9.71
C ALA A 5 1.46 4.99 -9.20
N SER A 6 0.16 5.01 -9.48
CA SER A 6 -0.74 6.07 -8.98
C SER A 6 -0.91 6.04 -7.46
N LEU A 7 -0.86 4.85 -6.84
CA LEU A 7 -0.88 4.74 -5.38
C LEU A 7 0.41 5.29 -4.77
N VAL A 8 1.56 5.00 -5.37
CA VAL A 8 2.84 5.55 -4.95
C VAL A 8 2.86 7.07 -5.09
N GLU A 9 2.36 7.61 -6.20
CA GLU A 9 2.23 9.06 -6.40
C GLU A 9 1.35 9.69 -5.32
N TYR A 10 0.19 9.09 -5.04
CA TYR A 10 -0.70 9.52 -3.96
C TYR A 10 0.00 9.50 -2.59
N MET A 11 0.80 8.48 -2.30
CA MET A 11 1.52 8.37 -1.03
C MET A 11 2.65 9.38 -0.89
N ARG A 12 3.35 9.72 -1.98
CA ARG A 12 4.51 10.61 -1.95
C ARG A 12 4.18 12.01 -1.47
N THR A 13 2.92 12.43 -1.52
CA THR A 13 2.48 13.71 -0.98
C THR A 13 2.69 13.80 0.54
N ASP A 14 2.46 12.71 1.27
CA ASP A 14 2.43 12.71 2.74
C ASP A 14 3.40 11.71 3.40
N SER A 15 4.15 10.92 2.60
CA SER A 15 5.00 9.86 3.16
C SER A 15 6.28 10.44 3.77
N PRO A 16 6.66 10.01 5.00
CA PRO A 16 7.90 10.44 5.65
C PRO A 16 9.16 9.76 5.07
N VAL A 17 8.99 8.76 4.22
CA VAL A 17 10.08 7.96 3.64
C VAL A 17 9.87 7.75 2.14
N PRO A 18 10.93 7.45 1.37
CA PRO A 18 10.80 7.12 -0.05
C PRO A 18 9.81 5.97 -0.30
N VAL A 19 8.92 6.17 -1.26
CA VAL A 19 7.87 5.21 -1.66
C VAL A 19 8.16 4.66 -3.06
N PHE A 20 8.15 3.34 -3.19
CA PHE A 20 8.40 2.60 -4.42
C PHE A 20 7.24 1.67 -4.78
N ALA A 21 7.08 1.39 -6.07
CA ALA A 21 6.11 0.40 -6.54
C ALA A 21 6.82 -0.96 -6.71
N TYR A 22 6.10 -2.04 -6.43
CA TYR A 22 6.48 -3.45 -6.57
C TYR A 22 7.58 -3.94 -5.64
N GLN A 23 8.72 -3.25 -5.59
CA GLN A 23 9.89 -3.61 -4.79
C GLN A 23 10.84 -2.42 -4.60
N PHE A 24 11.81 -2.55 -3.70
CA PHE A 24 12.93 -1.62 -3.64
C PHE A 24 13.82 -1.75 -4.89
N PRO A 25 14.31 -0.62 -5.46
CA PRO A 25 15.38 -0.68 -6.45
C PRO A 25 16.61 -1.42 -5.92
N SER A 26 17.30 -2.17 -6.78
CA SER A 26 18.48 -2.96 -6.39
C SER A 26 19.65 -2.12 -5.88
N THR A 27 19.64 -0.81 -6.11
CA THR A 27 20.62 0.17 -5.62
C THR A 27 20.19 0.85 -4.33
N PHE A 28 18.92 0.73 -3.92
CA PHE A 28 18.40 1.42 -2.75
C PHE A 28 18.72 0.64 -1.47
N ARG A 29 19.41 1.28 -0.52
CA ARG A 29 19.87 0.64 0.75
C ARG A 29 19.28 1.27 2.02
N GLU A 30 18.60 2.40 1.87
CA GLU A 30 18.11 3.20 2.99
C GLU A 30 16.70 2.79 3.45
N ASN A 31 16.18 3.51 4.43
CA ASN A 31 14.82 3.34 4.92
C ASN A 31 13.79 3.77 3.87
N GLY A 32 12.70 3.02 3.75
CA GLY A 32 11.69 3.27 2.72
C GLY A 32 10.53 2.32 2.81
N VAL A 33 9.57 2.52 1.92
CA VAL A 33 8.45 1.59 1.73
C VAL A 33 8.33 1.22 0.26
N TYR A 34 8.05 -0.05 -0.03
CA TYR A 34 7.47 -0.41 -1.32
C TYR A 34 6.04 -0.91 -1.16
N VAL A 35 5.27 -0.75 -2.23
CA VAL A 35 3.87 -1.15 -2.30
C VAL A 35 3.72 -2.20 -3.38
N THR A 36 3.12 -3.34 -3.04
CA THR A 36 2.80 -4.39 -4.00
C THR A 36 1.33 -4.80 -3.91
N SER A 37 0.81 -5.41 -4.98
CA SER A 37 -0.51 -6.02 -4.98
C SER A 37 -0.36 -7.52 -4.79
N THR A 38 -1.11 -8.08 -3.84
CA THR A 38 -1.13 -9.52 -3.57
C THR A 38 -2.34 -10.22 -4.20
N GLY A 39 -3.22 -9.46 -4.87
CA GLY A 39 -4.36 -9.99 -5.60
C GLY A 39 -5.50 -8.97 -5.71
N SER A 40 -6.57 -9.38 -6.38
CA SER A 40 -7.79 -8.58 -6.52
C SER A 40 -9.01 -9.49 -6.68
N SER A 41 -10.20 -8.99 -6.36
CA SER A 41 -11.46 -9.63 -6.73
C SER A 41 -12.02 -9.00 -8.01
N PRO A 42 -12.79 -9.75 -8.81
CA PRO A 42 -13.62 -9.13 -9.84
C PRO A 42 -14.63 -8.16 -9.21
N SER A 43 -15.11 -7.22 -10.02
CA SER A 43 -16.16 -6.28 -9.62
C SER A 43 -17.51 -6.98 -9.49
N VAL A 44 -18.18 -6.77 -8.35
CA VAL A 44 -19.57 -7.19 -8.10
C VAL A 44 -20.36 -5.95 -7.73
N ALA A 45 -21.44 -5.67 -8.49
CA ALA A 45 -22.23 -4.45 -8.33
C ALA A 45 -21.40 -3.14 -8.40
N GLY A 46 -20.34 -3.13 -9.21
CA GLY A 46 -19.46 -1.96 -9.40
C GLY A 46 -18.37 -1.81 -8.35
N LEU A 47 -18.27 -2.72 -7.36
CA LEU A 47 -17.22 -2.73 -6.36
C LEU A 47 -16.28 -3.92 -6.57
N ALA A 48 -14.99 -3.62 -6.67
CA ALA A 48 -13.92 -4.62 -6.68
C ALA A 48 -13.04 -4.44 -5.43
N THR A 49 -12.25 -5.46 -5.09
CA THR A 49 -11.22 -5.33 -4.06
C THR A 49 -9.84 -5.46 -4.66
N VAL A 50 -8.88 -4.71 -4.09
CA VAL A 50 -7.46 -4.85 -4.39
C VAL A 50 -6.73 -5.10 -3.07
N ASN A 51 -5.97 -6.19 -3.00
CA ASN A 51 -5.16 -6.52 -1.83
C ASN A 51 -3.79 -5.84 -1.99
N ILE A 52 -3.46 -4.96 -1.06
CA ILE A 52 -2.23 -4.17 -1.07
C ILE A 52 -1.35 -4.60 0.09
N GLN A 53 -0.06 -4.76 -0.16
CA GLN A 53 0.94 -4.95 0.87
C GLN A 53 1.90 -3.75 0.86
N PHE A 54 2.03 -3.12 2.03
CA PHE A 54 3.09 -2.17 2.31
C PHE A 54 4.23 -2.90 3.00
N MET A 55 5.42 -2.84 2.41
CA MET A 55 6.64 -3.36 3.01
C MET A 55 7.52 -2.20 3.43
N VAL A 56 7.68 -2.03 4.72
CA VAL A 56 8.53 -0.99 5.31
C VAL A 56 9.88 -1.57 5.66
N ARG A 57 10.92 -0.81 5.35
CA ARG A 57 12.30 -1.12 5.66
C ARG A 57 12.94 0.01 6.44
N ASP A 58 13.72 -0.32 7.47
CA ASP A 58 14.58 0.62 8.18
C ASP A 58 15.78 -0.13 8.78
N SER A 59 16.91 0.57 8.99
CA SER A 59 18.07 0.00 9.67
C SER A 59 17.82 -0.19 11.18
N GLU A 60 16.85 0.53 11.76
CA GLU A 60 16.49 0.41 13.16
C GLU A 60 15.10 -0.23 13.31
N ILE A 61 15.00 -1.33 14.06
CA ILE A 61 13.75 -2.09 14.22
C ILE A 61 12.58 -1.22 14.74
N ASN A 62 12.85 -0.35 15.72
CA ASN A 62 11.84 0.54 16.31
C ASN A 62 11.33 1.57 15.29
N LYS A 63 12.20 2.05 14.39
CA LYS A 63 11.82 2.99 13.33
C LYS A 63 11.03 2.28 12.24
N ALA A 64 11.43 1.07 11.85
CA ALA A 64 10.66 0.26 10.90
C ALA A 64 9.23 -0.01 11.41
N GLU A 65 9.09 -0.37 12.68
CA GLU A 65 7.78 -0.58 13.30
C GLU A 65 6.96 0.71 13.35
N THR A 66 7.57 1.82 13.80
CA THR A 66 6.91 3.14 13.89
C THR A 66 6.41 3.61 12.53
N ASN A 67 7.25 3.55 11.50
CA ASN A 67 6.90 3.91 10.13
C ASN A 67 5.75 3.02 9.59
N SER A 68 5.76 1.73 9.93
CA SER A 68 4.68 0.80 9.56
C SER A 68 3.36 1.10 10.27
N LEU A 69 3.42 1.52 11.53
CA LEU A 69 2.26 1.98 12.29
C LEU A 69 1.70 3.28 11.72
N ASP A 70 2.56 4.19 11.26
CA ASP A 70 2.11 5.45 10.68
C ASP A 70 1.42 5.23 9.32
N ILE A 71 1.95 4.35 8.46
CA ILE A 71 1.23 3.89 7.27
C ILE A 71 -0.11 3.28 7.65
N LYS A 72 -0.15 2.48 8.73
CA LYS A 72 -1.42 1.91 9.21
C LYS A 72 -2.43 2.98 9.58
N LYS A 73 -2.02 4.00 10.36
CA LYS A 73 -2.88 5.11 10.76
C LYS A 73 -3.38 5.91 9.56
N LEU A 74 -2.55 6.09 8.54
CA LEU A 74 -2.91 6.83 7.33
C LEU A 74 -3.97 6.13 6.49
N PHE A 75 -3.92 4.80 6.37
CA PHE A 75 -4.78 4.05 5.45
C PHE A 75 -5.91 3.28 6.14
N HIS A 76 -5.78 2.92 7.42
CA HIS A 76 -6.78 2.11 8.08
C HIS A 76 -8.09 2.89 8.27
N LYS A 77 -9.19 2.32 7.74
CA LYS A 77 -10.53 2.94 7.72
C LYS A 77 -10.58 4.26 6.96
N LYS A 78 -9.57 4.56 6.13
CA LYS A 78 -9.62 5.72 5.26
C LYS A 78 -10.65 5.46 4.16
N THR A 79 -11.53 6.43 3.94
CA THR A 79 -12.62 6.35 2.98
C THR A 79 -12.51 7.46 1.95
N ASN A 80 -13.17 7.26 0.80
CA ASN A 80 -13.42 8.30 -0.19
C ASN A 80 -12.17 9.08 -0.66
N PHE A 81 -11.13 8.36 -1.07
CA PHE A 81 -9.94 8.94 -1.69
C PHE A 81 -9.74 8.41 -3.10
N TYR A 82 -9.00 9.15 -3.92
CA TYR A 82 -8.78 8.81 -5.32
C TYR A 82 -7.34 8.38 -5.57
N VAL A 83 -7.19 7.28 -6.29
CA VAL A 83 -5.90 6.74 -6.75
C VAL A 83 -5.98 6.53 -8.25
N GLY A 84 -5.22 7.31 -9.03
CA GLY A 84 -5.22 7.16 -10.50
C GLY A 84 -6.60 7.37 -11.13
N GLY A 85 -7.38 8.28 -10.56
CA GLY A 85 -8.77 8.56 -10.94
C GLY A 85 -9.79 7.49 -10.52
N LEU A 86 -9.38 6.39 -9.88
CA LEU A 86 -10.29 5.40 -9.31
C LEU A 86 -10.59 5.77 -7.86
N GLN A 87 -11.87 5.74 -7.48
CA GLN A 87 -12.29 5.98 -6.12
C GLN A 87 -12.04 4.74 -5.27
N VAL A 88 -11.25 4.89 -4.22
CA VAL A 88 -11.17 3.94 -3.11
C VAL A 88 -12.25 4.33 -2.10
N VAL A 89 -13.27 3.47 -2.00
CA VAL A 89 -14.43 3.68 -1.11
C VAL A 89 -14.00 3.45 0.34
N LEU A 90 -13.21 2.41 0.58
CA LEU A 90 -12.74 2.03 1.89
C LEU A 90 -11.40 1.31 1.78
N SER A 91 -10.49 1.64 2.68
CA SER A 91 -9.23 0.92 2.90
C SER A 91 -9.24 0.32 4.31
N GLU A 92 -9.03 -0.99 4.42
CA GLU A 92 -8.98 -1.70 5.70
C GLU A 92 -7.69 -2.49 5.85
N SER A 93 -7.12 -2.46 7.05
CA SER A 93 -5.91 -3.21 7.36
C SER A 93 -6.34 -4.62 7.76
N GLN A 94 -5.70 -5.63 7.19
CA GLN A 94 -5.95 -7.04 7.47
C GLN A 94 -5.22 -7.52 8.72
N ASN A 95 -4.26 -6.74 9.21
CA ASN A 95 -3.45 -7.10 10.38
C ASN A 95 -3.83 -6.23 11.58
N VAL A 96 -3.82 -6.78 12.80
CA VAL A 96 -4.06 -5.98 14.02
C VAL A 96 -2.91 -4.98 14.22
N ALA A 97 -1.67 -5.42 13.99
CA ALA A 97 -0.44 -4.63 14.02
C ALA A 97 0.44 -4.99 12.81
N PRO A 98 1.43 -4.16 12.44
CA PRO A 98 2.45 -4.53 11.48
C PRO A 98 3.15 -5.84 11.86
N ILE A 99 3.48 -6.66 10.87
CA ILE A 99 4.10 -7.97 11.07
C ILE A 99 5.59 -7.83 10.76
N TYR A 100 6.45 -8.12 11.73
CA TYR A 100 7.88 -8.26 11.48
C TYR A 100 8.15 -9.51 10.65
N ILE A 101 8.87 -9.38 9.54
CA ILE A 101 9.14 -10.50 8.62
C ILE A 101 10.62 -10.87 8.52
N GLY A 102 11.48 -10.25 9.33
CA GLY A 102 12.92 -10.49 9.36
C GLY A 102 13.73 -9.32 8.81
N THR A 103 14.93 -9.62 8.33
CA THR A 103 15.86 -8.64 7.77
C THR A 103 16.12 -8.89 6.28
N ASP A 104 16.47 -7.83 5.55
CA ASP A 104 16.99 -7.96 4.19
C ASP A 104 18.49 -8.30 4.18
N GLY A 105 19.08 -8.49 2.99
CA GLY A 105 20.50 -8.82 2.85
C GLY A 105 21.48 -7.73 3.27
N ASN A 106 21.01 -6.57 3.74
CA ASN A 106 21.82 -5.49 4.30
C ASN A 106 21.46 -5.24 5.78
N ASP A 107 20.91 -6.24 6.46
CA ASP A 107 20.49 -6.19 7.87
C ASP A 107 19.42 -5.14 8.19
N ASN A 108 18.69 -4.63 7.20
CA ASN A 108 17.56 -3.75 7.48
C ASN A 108 16.35 -4.55 7.93
N HIS A 109 15.65 -4.07 8.94
CA HIS A 109 14.44 -4.66 9.47
C HIS A 109 13.24 -4.42 8.56
N LEU A 110 12.47 -5.47 8.31
CA LEU A 110 11.32 -5.45 7.42
C LEU A 110 10.01 -5.69 8.19
N PHE A 111 9.03 -4.84 7.93
CA PHE A 111 7.68 -4.97 8.44
C PHE A 111 6.66 -4.94 7.31
N SER A 112 5.69 -5.85 7.37
CA SER A 112 4.60 -5.96 6.41
C SER A 112 3.29 -5.44 7.01
N ASN A 113 2.52 -4.72 6.20
CA ASN A 113 1.15 -4.35 6.53
C ASN A 113 0.24 -4.58 5.32
N ASN A 114 -0.73 -5.47 5.48
CA ASN A 114 -1.63 -5.88 4.41
C ASN A 114 -2.96 -5.13 4.52
N PHE A 115 -3.50 -4.74 3.38
CA PHE A 115 -4.73 -3.97 3.25
C PHE A 115 -5.65 -4.54 2.18
N VAL A 116 -6.94 -4.35 2.38
CA VAL A 116 -7.97 -4.51 1.36
C VAL A 116 -8.47 -3.11 1.00
N PHE A 117 -8.35 -2.74 -0.26
CA PHE A 117 -8.95 -1.53 -0.81
C PHE A 117 -10.21 -1.92 -1.58
N SER A 118 -11.36 -1.49 -1.10
CA SER A 118 -12.62 -1.57 -1.84
C SER A 118 -12.69 -0.39 -2.80
N VAL A 119 -12.68 -0.68 -4.09
CA VAL A 119 -12.61 0.32 -5.16
C VAL A 119 -13.88 0.33 -5.99
N ASN A 120 -14.31 1.51 -6.39
CA ASN A 120 -15.47 1.71 -7.25
C ASN A 120 -15.05 1.67 -8.71
N GLU A 121 -15.32 0.55 -9.39
CA GLU A 121 -15.17 0.38 -10.84
C GLU A 121 -16.46 0.68 -11.62
N GLY A 122 -17.47 1.26 -10.97
CA GLY A 122 -18.82 1.46 -11.48
C GLY A 122 -18.92 1.85 -12.96
N ASN A 123 -19.65 1.01 -13.71
CA ASN A 123 -20.10 1.17 -15.10
C ASN A 123 -19.05 1.75 -16.06
N VAL A 124 -18.15 0.89 -16.54
CA VAL A 124 -17.64 1.02 -17.90
C VAL A 124 -18.88 1.11 -18.81
N LYS A 125 -19.20 2.32 -19.30
CA LYS A 125 -20.14 2.47 -20.40
C LYS A 125 -19.50 1.74 -21.58
N TYR A 126 -20.01 0.56 -21.90
CA TYR A 126 -19.86 0.04 -23.25
C TYR A 126 -20.70 0.97 -24.13
N ASP A 127 -20.04 1.97 -24.72
CA ASP A 127 -20.64 2.74 -25.80
C ASP A 127 -21.05 1.73 -26.88
N LYS A 128 -22.35 1.68 -27.17
CA LYS A 128 -22.94 0.87 -28.23
C LYS A 128 -22.66 1.51 -29.59
#